data_AF-A0A2M4CP79-F1
#
_entry.id   AF-A0A2M4CP79-F1
#
_cell.length_a   1.000
_cell.length_b   1.000
_cell.length_c   1.000
_cell.angle_alpha   90.00
_cell.angle_beta   90.00
_cell.angle_gamma   90.00
#
_symmetry.space_group_name_H-M   'P 1'
#
loop_
_entity.id
_entity.type
_entity.pdbx_description
1 polymer ?
#
loop_
_entity_poly.entity_id
_entity_poly.type
_entity_poly.pdbx_seq_one_letter_code
_entity_poly.pdbx_strand_id
1 'polypeptide(L)'
;AFSQSLENCKRVASEDALKQLCDSKSYEVVAGTDMDTLLDCVMREFKLIDSSGEGIHDAIYYAMKRVEDHKDNNYILEHCIFETYKLKPEITRAHMYYKCVMESESKHIFKKAFNGKVCGSL
;
A
#
# COMPACT_ATOMS: atom_id res chain seq x y z
N ALA A 1 -5.30 8.12 17.10
CA ALA A 1 -5.99 6.82 17.08
C ALA A 1 -6.16 6.41 15.63
N PHE A 2 -5.93 5.14 15.29
CA PHE A 2 -6.11 4.66 13.93
C PHE A 2 -7.60 4.66 13.53
N SER A 3 -7.87 4.62 12.23
CA SER A 3 -9.23 4.36 11.75
C SER A 3 -9.65 2.93 12.09
N GLN A 4 -10.97 2.69 12.19
CA GLN A 4 -11.51 1.35 12.47
C GLN A 4 -11.01 0.28 11.48
N SER A 5 -10.82 0.65 10.20
CA SER A 5 -10.28 -0.25 9.17
C SER A 5 -8.83 -0.65 9.44
N LEU A 6 -7.99 0.26 9.92
CA LEU A 6 -6.59 -0.06 10.24
C LEU A 6 -6.47 -0.84 11.56
N GLU A 7 -7.34 -0.57 12.53
CA GLU A 7 -7.46 -1.35 13.78
C GLU A 7 -7.76 -2.84 13.52
N ASN A 8 -8.52 -3.17 12.47
CA ASN A 8 -8.79 -4.56 12.10
C ASN A 8 -7.52 -5.36 11.76
N CYS A 9 -6.43 -4.69 11.38
CA CYS A 9 -5.14 -5.33 11.11
C CYS A 9 -4.30 -5.61 12.36
N LYS A 10 -4.78 -5.24 13.56
CA LYS A 10 -4.16 -5.67 14.83
C LYS A 10 -4.15 -7.19 15.04
N ARG A 11 -4.97 -7.92 14.27
CA ARG A 11 -4.96 -9.39 14.22
C ARG A 11 -3.70 -9.99 13.60
N VAL A 12 -2.95 -9.21 12.81
CA VAL A 12 -1.74 -9.66 12.09
C VAL A 12 -0.49 -8.81 12.35
N ALA A 13 -0.64 -7.63 12.96
CA ALA A 13 0.46 -6.72 13.26
C ALA A 13 0.23 -5.99 14.58
N SER A 14 1.31 -5.64 15.28
CA SER A 14 1.20 -4.85 16.52
C SER A 14 0.81 -3.40 16.24
N GLU A 15 0.35 -2.69 17.26
CA GLU A 15 0.06 -1.25 17.14
C GLU A 15 1.30 -0.44 16.73
N ASP A 16 2.46 -0.80 17.27
CA ASP A 16 3.75 -0.19 16.91
C ASP A 16 4.12 -0.45 15.44
N ALA A 17 3.82 -1.65 14.92
CA ALA A 17 4.04 -1.98 13.51
C ALA A 17 3.15 -1.15 12.58
N LEU A 18 1.86 -0.99 12.92
CA LEU A 18 0.94 -0.12 12.18
C LEU A 18 1.38 1.35 12.22
N LYS A 19 1.90 1.79 13.36
CA LYS A 19 2.45 3.15 13.51
C LYS A 19 3.69 3.33 12.65
N GLN A 20 4.61 2.38 12.68
CA GLN A 20 5.83 2.42 11.86
C GLN A 20 5.51 2.42 10.36
N LEU A 21 4.51 1.64 9.91
CA LEU A 21 4.03 1.68 8.53
C LEU A 21 3.60 3.10 8.11
N CYS A 22 2.91 3.81 8.99
CA CYS A 22 2.42 5.17 8.74
C CYS A 22 3.52 6.24 8.82
N ASP A 23 4.38 6.16 9.83
CA ASP A 23 5.43 7.16 10.10
C ASP A 23 6.63 7.03 9.13
N SER A 24 6.85 5.85 8.57
CA SER A 24 7.98 5.61 7.68
C SER A 24 7.90 6.46 6.40
N LYS A 25 9.01 7.11 6.07
CA LYS A 25 9.19 7.83 4.78
C LYS A 25 9.65 6.90 3.66
N SER A 26 9.97 5.65 3.96
CA SER A 26 10.50 4.66 3.03
C SER A 26 9.64 3.38 3.04
N TYR A 27 9.88 2.51 2.06
CA TYR A 27 9.38 1.13 2.02
C TYR A 27 10.20 0.23 2.96
N GLU A 28 10.58 0.71 4.14
CA GLU A 28 11.38 -0.10 5.06
C GLU A 28 10.55 -1.21 5.71
N VAL A 29 11.20 -2.36 5.85
CA VAL A 29 10.70 -3.52 6.59
C VAL A 29 10.37 -3.07 8.01
N VAL A 30 9.13 -3.32 8.44
CA VAL A 30 8.75 -3.16 9.84
C VAL A 30 9.37 -4.32 10.61
N ALA A 31 10.32 -4.02 11.49
CA ALA A 31 11.11 -5.04 12.18
C ALA A 31 10.20 -6.00 12.95
N GLY A 32 10.45 -7.31 12.80
CA GLY A 32 9.68 -8.36 13.46
C GLY A 32 8.25 -8.53 12.94
N THR A 33 7.88 -7.89 11.83
CA THR A 33 6.56 -8.01 11.21
C THR A 33 6.67 -8.70 9.86
N ASP A 34 5.76 -9.64 9.61
CA ASP A 34 5.55 -10.19 8.27
C ASP A 34 4.86 -9.13 7.38
N MET A 35 5.64 -8.55 6.47
CA MET A 35 5.17 -7.50 5.57
C MET A 35 4.16 -8.00 4.54
N ASP A 36 4.22 -9.28 4.13
CA ASP A 36 3.22 -9.86 3.23
C ASP A 36 1.85 -9.84 3.91
N THR A 37 1.78 -10.38 5.13
CA THR A 37 0.55 -10.43 5.90
C THR A 37 0.06 -9.03 6.30
N LEU A 38 0.95 -8.13 6.71
CA LEU A 38 0.58 -6.76 7.07
C LEU A 38 -0.01 -5.99 5.88
N LEU A 39 0.69 -5.97 4.74
CA LEU A 39 0.24 -5.19 3.59
C LEU A 39 -0.96 -5.83 2.91
N ASP A 40 -1.07 -7.16 2.88
CA ASP A 40 -2.29 -7.82 2.42
C ASP A 40 -3.51 -7.40 3.26
N CYS A 41 -3.39 -7.42 4.60
CA CYS A 41 -4.45 -6.95 5.48
C CYS A 41 -4.81 -5.49 5.22
N VAL A 42 -3.83 -4.59 5.29
CA VAL A 42 -4.06 -3.15 5.17
C VAL A 42 -4.66 -2.82 3.81
N MET A 43 -4.10 -3.33 2.72
CA MET A 43 -4.58 -2.99 1.39
C MET A 43 -5.99 -3.54 1.12
N ARG A 44 -6.38 -4.67 1.73
CA ARG A 44 -7.76 -5.17 1.66
C ARG A 44 -8.74 -4.32 2.46
N GLU A 45 -8.43 -3.98 3.71
CA GLU A 45 -9.31 -3.17 4.57
C GLU A 45 -9.61 -1.79 3.95
N PHE A 46 -8.67 -1.24 3.18
CA PHE A 46 -8.80 0.03 2.47
C PHE A 46 -9.18 -0.09 0.99
N LYS A 47 -9.52 -1.29 0.51
CA LYS A 47 -9.94 -1.58 -0.87
C LYS A 47 -8.95 -1.04 -1.91
N LEU A 48 -7.66 -1.22 -1.64
CA LEU A 48 -6.56 -0.91 -2.55
C LEU A 48 -6.18 -2.12 -3.41
N ILE A 49 -6.56 -3.32 -2.98
CA ILE A 49 -6.45 -4.56 -3.73
C ILE A 49 -7.80 -5.28 -3.75
N ASP A 50 -7.98 -6.19 -4.71
CA ASP A 50 -9.17 -7.02 -4.82
C ASP A 50 -9.08 -8.31 -3.98
N SER A 51 -10.04 -9.22 -4.13
CA SER A 51 -10.04 -10.50 -3.41
C SER A 51 -8.87 -11.41 -3.80
N SER A 52 -8.30 -11.26 -4.99
CA SER A 52 -7.13 -12.02 -5.44
C SER A 52 -5.78 -11.42 -5.00
N GLY A 53 -5.81 -10.26 -4.34
CA GLY A 53 -4.61 -9.52 -3.94
C GLY A 53 -4.03 -8.63 -5.05
N GLU A 54 -4.73 -8.49 -6.18
CA GLU A 54 -4.32 -7.62 -7.29
C GLU A 54 -4.63 -6.16 -6.96
N GLY A 55 -3.73 -5.24 -7.30
CA GLY A 55 -3.92 -3.81 -7.08
C GLY A 55 -5.09 -3.24 -7.90
N ILE A 56 -5.96 -2.48 -7.26
CA ILE A 56 -7.06 -1.77 -7.92
C ILE A 56 -6.54 -0.40 -8.37
N HIS A 57 -6.22 -0.25 -9.65
CA HIS A 57 -5.62 0.96 -10.23
C HIS A 57 -6.30 2.26 -9.73
N ASP A 58 -7.61 2.38 -9.96
CA ASP A 58 -8.37 3.59 -9.64
C ASP A 58 -8.46 3.88 -8.14
N ALA A 59 -8.28 2.86 -7.29
CA ALA A 59 -8.38 3.02 -5.85
C ALA A 59 -7.27 3.92 -5.27
N ILE A 60 -6.11 3.99 -5.93
CA ILE A 60 -5.00 4.85 -5.52
C ILE A 60 -4.66 5.93 -6.56
N TYR A 61 -4.90 5.71 -7.85
CA TYR A 61 -4.58 6.67 -8.92
C TYR A 61 -5.14 8.07 -8.65
N TYR A 62 -6.43 8.18 -8.30
CA TYR A 62 -7.03 9.49 -8.02
C TYR A 62 -6.51 10.13 -6.73
N ALA A 63 -6.07 9.33 -5.76
CA ALA A 63 -5.42 9.86 -4.56
C ALA A 63 -4.03 10.42 -4.88
N MET A 64 -3.27 9.72 -5.73
CA MET A 64 -1.99 10.20 -6.24
C MET A 64 -2.16 11.47 -7.05
N LYS A 65 -3.14 11.52 -7.96
CA LYS A 65 -3.45 12.71 -8.76
C LYS A 65 -3.78 13.95 -7.91
N ARG A 66 -4.44 13.78 -6.76
CA ARG A 66 -4.71 14.87 -5.80
C ARG A 66 -3.46 15.34 -5.06
N VAL A 67 -2.50 14.44 -4.83
CA VAL A 67 -1.21 14.81 -4.26
C VAL A 67 -0.39 15.58 -5.29
N GLU A 68 -0.24 15.02 -6.49
CA GLU A 68 0.49 15.59 -7.61
C GLU A 68 0.06 14.91 -8.91
N ASP A 69 -0.35 15.69 -9.90
CA ASP A 69 -0.74 15.19 -11.23
C ASP A 69 0.51 14.91 -12.09
N HIS A 70 1.19 13.81 -11.78
CA HIS A 70 2.40 13.37 -12.48
C HIS A 70 2.05 12.43 -13.63
N LYS A 71 2.56 12.71 -14.82
CA LYS A 71 2.26 11.98 -16.08
C LYS A 71 2.53 10.47 -16.01
N ASP A 72 3.51 10.05 -15.21
CA ASP A 72 3.95 8.66 -15.14
C ASP A 72 3.15 7.83 -14.11
N ASN A 73 2.27 8.45 -13.31
CA ASN A 73 1.50 7.76 -12.27
C ASN A 73 0.65 6.60 -12.84
N ASN A 74 0.01 6.80 -14.00
CA ASN A 74 -0.80 5.76 -14.63
C ASN A 74 0.05 4.56 -15.04
N TYR A 75 1.14 4.83 -15.78
CA TYR A 75 2.06 3.80 -16.25
C TYR A 75 2.68 2.99 -15.11
N ILE A 76 3.11 3.65 -14.04
CA ILE A 76 3.72 3.00 -12.88
C ILE A 76 2.72 2.05 -12.20
N LEU A 77 1.48 2.48 -12.00
CA LEU A 77 0.46 1.65 -11.36
C LEU A 77 0.10 0.44 -12.21
N GLU A 78 -0.13 0.62 -13.51
CA GLU A 78 -0.41 -0.47 -14.45
C GLU A 78 0.75 -1.47 -14.52
N HIS A 79 1.99 -0.97 -14.61
CA HIS A 79 3.19 -1.80 -14.61
C HIS A 79 3.31 -2.64 -13.34
N CYS A 80 3.16 -2.03 -12.16
CA CYS A 80 3.28 -2.74 -10.89
C CYS A 80 2.14 -3.74 -10.65
N ILE A 81 0.94 -3.48 -11.17
CA ILE A 81 -0.16 -4.47 -11.16
C ILE A 81 0.22 -5.67 -12.04
N PHE A 82 0.72 -5.41 -13.26
CA PHE A 82 1.12 -6.46 -14.20
C PHE A 82 2.31 -7.30 -13.71
N GLU A 83 3.29 -6.72 -13.02
CA GLU A 83 4.40 -7.50 -12.46
C GLU A 83 3.97 -8.44 -11.32
N THR A 84 2.84 -8.15 -10.68
CA THR A 84 2.46 -8.81 -9.42
C THR A 84 1.26 -9.75 -9.51
N TYR A 85 0.35 -9.60 -10.48
CA TYR A 85 -0.92 -10.37 -10.54
C TYR A 85 -0.74 -11.90 -10.63
N LYS A 86 0.41 -12.41 -11.09
CA LYS A 86 0.71 -13.86 -11.16
C LYS A 86 1.50 -14.40 -9.98
N LEU A 87 1.96 -13.55 -9.06
CA LEU A 87 2.77 -14.00 -7.94
C LEU A 87 1.99 -14.96 -7.03
N LYS A 88 2.72 -15.92 -6.48
CA LYS A 88 2.25 -16.90 -5.51
C LYS A 88 3.25 -16.99 -4.35
N PRO A 89 2.78 -17.17 -3.10
CA PRO A 89 1.37 -17.19 -2.70
C PRO A 89 0.68 -15.82 -2.87
N GLU A 90 -0.64 -15.79 -3.00
CA GLU A 90 -1.39 -14.55 -3.34
C GLU A 90 -1.20 -13.43 -2.32
N ILE A 91 -0.92 -13.79 -1.07
CA ILE A 91 -0.65 -12.85 0.03
C ILE A 91 0.59 -11.97 -0.23
N THR A 92 1.54 -12.39 -1.07
CA THR A 92 2.74 -11.59 -1.39
C THR A 92 2.46 -10.48 -2.40
N ARG A 93 1.33 -10.53 -3.11
CA ARG A 93 1.02 -9.60 -4.21
C ARG A 93 0.91 -8.17 -3.72
N ALA A 94 0.20 -7.95 -2.62
CA ALA A 94 0.02 -6.63 -2.03
C ALA A 94 1.37 -5.99 -1.66
N HIS A 95 2.23 -6.78 -1.03
CA HIS A 95 3.56 -6.34 -0.62
C HIS A 95 4.46 -6.02 -1.82
N MET A 96 4.47 -6.87 -2.85
CA MET A 96 5.26 -6.64 -4.05
C MET A 96 4.72 -5.51 -4.91
N TYR A 97 3.41 -5.29 -4.93
CA TYR A 97 2.81 -4.13 -5.57
C TYR A 97 3.23 -2.84 -4.86
N TYR A 98 3.08 -2.79 -3.53
CA TYR A 98 3.50 -1.64 -2.72
C TYR A 98 5.00 -1.36 -2.88
N LYS A 99 5.85 -2.41 -2.90
CA LYS A 99 7.29 -2.30 -3.19
C LYS A 99 7.57 -1.68 -4.54
N CYS A 100 7.00 -2.25 -5.61
CA CYS A 100 7.23 -1.81 -6.98
C CYS A 100 6.93 -0.31 -7.16
N VAL A 101 5.81 0.17 -6.62
CA VAL A 101 5.47 1.60 -6.71
C VAL A 101 6.42 2.47 -5.87
N MET A 102 6.84 1.99 -4.69
CA MET A 102 7.78 2.71 -3.81
C MET A 102 9.22 2.76 -4.36
N GLU A 103 9.59 1.87 -5.28
CA GLU A 103 10.86 1.87 -6.00
C GLU A 103 10.85 2.74 -7.27
N SER A 104 9.68 3.30 -7.64
CA SER A 104 9.51 4.17 -8.80
C SER A 104 9.79 5.66 -8.50
N GLU A 105 9.79 6.48 -9.56
CA GLU A 105 9.84 7.95 -9.46
C GLU A 105 8.60 8.55 -8.75
N SER A 106 7.47 7.85 -8.72
CA SER A 106 6.24 8.31 -8.05
C SER A 106 6.19 7.97 -6.56
N LYS A 107 7.29 7.49 -5.95
CA LYS A 107 7.30 7.01 -4.55
C LYS A 107 6.78 8.04 -3.55
N HIS A 108 7.13 9.33 -3.69
CA HIS A 108 6.68 10.37 -2.74
C HIS A 108 5.19 10.66 -2.89
N ILE A 109 4.69 10.66 -4.13
CA ILE A 109 3.27 10.84 -4.46
C ILE A 109 2.47 9.66 -3.91
N PHE A 110 2.89 8.45 -4.22
CA PHE A 110 2.26 7.23 -3.76
C PHE A 110 2.25 7.12 -2.25
N LYS A 111 3.39 7.36 -1.56
CA LYS A 111 3.45 7.28 -0.10
C LYS A 111 2.51 8.27 0.57
N LYS A 112 2.43 9.51 0.07
CA LYS A 112 1.51 10.52 0.61
C LYS A 112 0.05 10.14 0.36
N ALA A 113 -0.28 9.64 -0.84
CA ALA A 113 -1.62 9.18 -1.18
C ALA A 113 -2.05 7.96 -0.33
N PHE A 114 -1.14 6.99 -0.16
CA PHE A 114 -1.34 5.81 0.66
C PHE A 114 -1.55 6.19 2.13
N ASN A 115 -0.66 6.99 2.71
CA ASN A 115 -0.79 7.44 4.10
C ASN A 115 -2.07 8.26 4.31
N GLY A 116 -2.43 9.14 3.37
CA GLY A 116 -3.68 9.89 3.45
C GLY A 116 -4.91 9.00 3.48
N LYS A 117 -4.89 7.87 2.75
CA LYS A 117 -5.99 6.91 2.71
C LYS A 117 -6.00 5.94 3.90
N VAL A 118 -4.83 5.46 4.32
CA VAL A 118 -4.66 4.39 5.32
C VAL A 118 -4.49 4.93 6.74
N CYS A 119 -3.65 5.94 6.91
CA CYS A 119 -3.17 6.42 8.21
C CYS A 119 -3.94 7.65 8.71
N GLY A 120 -4.73 8.30 7.86
CA GLY A 120 -5.60 9.41 8.26
C GLY A 120 -4.84 10.72 8.53
N SER A 121 -3.98 11.15 7.59
CA SER A 121 -3.40 12.50 7.62
C SER A 121 -3.27 13.05 6.21
N LEU A 122 -3.99 14.14 5.93
CA LEU A 122 -3.66 15.12 4.90
C LEU A 122 -2.95 16.29 5.58
#